data_AF-A0A838P1N8-F1
#
_entry.id   AF-A0A838P1N8-F1
#
_cell.length_a   1.000
_cell.length_b   1.000
_cell.length_c   1.000
_cell.angle_alpha   90.00
_cell.angle_beta   90.00
_cell.angle_gamma   90.00
#
_symmetry.space_group_name_H-M   'P 1'
#
loop_
_entity.id
_entity.type
_entity.pdbx_description
1 polymer ?
#
loop_
_entity_poly.entity_id
_entity_poly.type
_entity_poly.pdbx_seq_one_letter_code
_entity_poly.pdbx_strand_id
1 'polypeptide(L)'
;YDLRETYLATAEGDRRVSAAGDWVVLRGSASDSAATVYRLNPANPAATRSYLRVDDMHLSQLDREGSEIGSGPGYTLVRTDSGSPQGGS
;
A
#
# COMPACT_ATOMS: atom_id res chain seq x y z
N TYR A 1 -8.80 3.90 5.00
CA TYR A 1 -7.95 4.00 3.80
C TYR A 1 -8.85 4.07 2.57
N ASP A 2 -8.36 4.69 1.50
CA ASP A 2 -8.90 4.58 0.15
C ASP A 2 -7.76 4.03 -0.72
N LEU A 3 -7.98 2.89 -1.37
CA LEU A 3 -7.02 2.22 -2.22
C LEU A 3 -7.60 2.13 -3.62
N ARG A 4 -6.83 2.57 -4.62
CA ARG A 4 -7.18 2.48 -6.03
C ARG A 4 -6.08 1.76 -6.78
N GLU A 5 -6.45 0.69 -7.47
CA GLU A 5 -5.55 -0.11 -8.28
C GLU A 5 -6.03 -0.07 -9.73
N THR A 6 -5.11 0.18 -10.65
CA THR A 6 -5.38 0.06 -12.10
C THR A 6 -4.53 -1.08 -12.63
N TYR A 7 -5.18 -2.15 -13.08
CA TYR A 7 -4.56 -3.27 -13.74
C TYR A 7 -4.50 -2.97 -15.24
N LEU A 8 -3.30 -2.81 -15.76
CA LEU A 8 -3.07 -2.45 -17.16
C LEU A 8 -3.17 -3.68 -18.05
N ALA A 9 -3.75 -3.52 -19.24
CA ALA A 9 -3.76 -4.52 -20.32
C ALA A 9 -4.27 -5.92 -19.90
N THR A 10 -5.38 -5.99 -19.15
CA THR A 10 -6.05 -7.27 -18.89
C THR A 10 -6.78 -7.78 -20.13
N ALA A 11 -7.33 -9.01 -20.10
CA ALA A 11 -8.04 -9.60 -21.24
C ALA A 11 -9.21 -8.72 -21.77
N GLU A 12 -9.77 -7.86 -20.92
CA GLU A 12 -10.88 -6.95 -21.26
C GLU A 12 -10.42 -5.47 -21.34
N GLY A 13 -9.11 -5.22 -21.37
CA GLY A 13 -8.51 -3.88 -21.29
C GLY A 13 -8.09 -3.48 -19.89
N ASP A 14 -7.95 -2.18 -19.62
CA ASP A 14 -7.57 -1.70 -18.29
C ASP A 14 -8.71 -1.90 -17.29
N ARG A 15 -8.40 -2.51 -16.15
CA ARG A 15 -9.37 -2.76 -15.09
C ARG A 15 -9.04 -1.92 -13.86
N ARG A 16 -10.02 -1.14 -13.39
CA ARG A 16 -9.90 -0.38 -12.14
C ARG A 16 -10.60 -1.11 -11.00
N VAL A 17 -9.92 -1.18 -9.86
CA VAL A 17 -10.47 -1.71 -8.62
C VAL A 17 -10.29 -0.65 -7.54
N SER A 18 -11.30 -0.49 -6.70
CA SER A 18 -11.24 0.44 -5.57
C SER A 18 -11.71 -0.28 -4.32
N ALA A 19 -11.02 -0.01 -3.22
CA ALA A 19 -11.34 -0.54 -1.90
C ALA A 19 -11.20 0.56 -0.86
N ALA A 20 -12.15 0.61 0.06
CA ALA A 20 -12.10 1.51 1.21
C ALA A 20 -12.42 0.71 2.47
N GLY A 21 -11.89 1.15 3.60
CA GLY A 21 -12.12 0.51 4.88
C GLY A 21 -11.16 0.95 5.96
N ASP A 22 -11.09 0.18 7.04
CA ASP A 22 -10.25 0.49 8.19
C ASP A 22 -8.80 0.07 7.97
N TRP A 23 -7.91 0.77 8.65
CA TRP A 23 -6.49 0.44 8.67
C TRP A 23 -5.96 0.64 10.09
N VAL A 24 -4.87 -0.06 10.40
CA VAL A 24 -4.19 0.04 11.68
C VAL A 24 -2.69 0.27 11.47
N VAL A 25 -2.07 0.90 12.45
CA VAL A 25 -0.61 1.00 12.56
C VAL A 25 -0.12 -0.09 13.49
N LEU A 26 0.87 -0.85 13.04
CA LEU A 26 1.58 -1.85 13.81
C LEU A 26 3.03 -1.42 13.99
N ARG A 27 3.60 -1.80 15.14
CA ARG A 27 5.02 -1.60 15.43
C ARG A 27 5.75 -2.93 15.28
N GLY A 28 6.85 -2.89 14.56
CA GLY A 28 7.68 -4.04 14.25
C GLY A 28 7.35 -4.72 12.91
N SER A 29 8.37 -5.30 12.32
CA SER A 29 8.35 -6.28 11.24
C SER A 29 9.14 -7.51 11.69
N ALA A 30 9.20 -8.55 10.84
CA ALA A 30 10.01 -9.73 11.13
C ALA A 30 11.51 -9.40 11.30
N SER A 31 11.99 -8.33 10.66
CA SER A 31 13.41 -7.95 10.61
C SER A 31 13.77 -6.77 11.52
N ASP A 32 12.80 -5.93 11.88
CA ASP A 32 13.02 -4.72 12.69
C ASP A 32 11.83 -4.47 13.63
N SER A 33 12.06 -4.57 14.95
CA SER A 33 11.02 -4.33 15.98
C SER A 33 10.59 -2.86 16.09
N ALA A 34 11.38 -1.94 15.54
CA ALA A 34 11.07 -0.51 15.47
C ALA A 34 10.46 -0.10 14.12
N ALA A 35 10.17 -1.04 13.22
CA ALA A 35 9.49 -0.73 11.97
C ALA A 35 8.07 -0.19 12.22
N THR A 36 7.58 0.66 11.31
CA THR A 36 6.16 1.06 11.29
C THR A 36 5.49 0.38 10.11
N VAL A 37 4.44 -0.40 10.37
CA VAL A 37 3.68 -1.12 9.34
C VAL A 37 2.25 -0.63 9.31
N TYR A 38 1.76 -0.26 8.14
CA TYR A 38 0.36 0.05 7.88
C TYR A 38 -0.35 -1.19 7.39
N ARG A 39 -1.42 -1.61 8.07
CA ARG A 39 -2.22 -2.77 7.67
C ARG A 39 -3.62 -2.35 7.27
N LEU A 40 -3.96 -2.58 6.01
CA LEU A 40 -5.27 -2.29 5.43
C LEU A 40 -6.20 -3.50 5.62
N ASN A 41 -7.46 -3.22 5.94
CA ASN A 41 -8.51 -4.21 6.14
C ASN A 41 -8.15 -5.35 7.11
N PRO A 42 -7.74 -5.03 8.35
CA PRO A 42 -7.27 -6.04 9.31
C PRO A 42 -8.36 -7.06 9.72
N ALA A 43 -9.64 -6.75 9.50
CA ALA A 43 -10.75 -7.65 9.82
C ALA A 43 -10.90 -8.81 8.82
N ASN A 44 -10.32 -8.72 7.62
CA ASN A 44 -10.41 -9.76 6.59
C ASN A 44 -9.01 -10.21 6.15
N PRO A 45 -8.51 -11.36 6.65
CA PRO A 45 -7.19 -11.89 6.28
C PRO A 45 -7.01 -12.13 4.78
N ALA A 46 -8.07 -12.47 4.04
CA ALA A 46 -7.99 -12.73 2.61
C ALA A 46 -7.82 -11.45 1.76
N ALA A 47 -8.20 -10.29 2.32
CA ALA A 47 -8.13 -8.99 1.66
C ALA A 47 -7.14 -8.03 2.35
N THR A 48 -6.45 -8.49 3.39
CA THR A 48 -5.45 -7.71 4.10
C THR A 48 -4.27 -7.38 3.18
N ARG A 49 -3.79 -6.14 3.27
CA ARG A 49 -2.50 -5.71 2.71
C ARG A 49 -1.67 -5.03 3.77
N SER A 50 -0.38 -5.31 3.80
CA SER A 50 0.55 -4.69 4.74
C SER A 50 1.60 -3.89 3.99
N TYR A 51 1.95 -2.72 4.51
CA TYR A 51 2.95 -1.83 3.94
C TYR A 51 3.92 -1.38 5.02
N LEU A 52 5.22 -1.63 4.82
CA LEU A 52 6.30 -1.12 5.65
C LEU A 52 6.60 0.33 5.28
N ARG A 53 6.66 1.22 6.27
CA ARG A 53 7.20 2.57 6.08
C ARG A 53 8.73 2.48 5.99
N VAL A 54 9.25 2.73 4.80
CA VAL A 54 10.71 2.75 4.55
C VAL A 54 11.27 4.11 4.98
N ASP A 55 10.61 5.18 4.54
CA ASP A 55 10.89 6.56 4.95
C ASP A 55 9.59 7.40 4.85
N ASP A 56 9.71 8.73 4.78
CA ASP A 56 8.56 9.65 4.70
C ASP A 56 7.87 9.68 3.33
N MET A 57 8.54 9.16 2.31
CA MET A 57 8.13 9.18 0.92
C MET A 57 7.83 7.79 0.36
N HIS A 58 8.28 6.72 1.02
CA HIS A 58 8.20 5.37 0.46
C HIS A 58 7.52 4.38 1.41
N LEU A 59 6.58 3.62 0.85
CA LEU A 59 6.00 2.45 1.49
C LEU A 59 6.32 1.19 0.66
N SER A 60 6.86 0.15 1.29
CA SER A 60 7.11 -1.14 0.64
C SER A 60 5.99 -2.13 0.98
N GLN A 61 5.39 -2.77 -0.01
CA GLN A 61 4.38 -3.80 0.20
C GLN A 61 5.02 -5.08 0.77
N LEU A 62 4.41 -5.58 1.84
CA LEU A 62 4.78 -6.84 2.47
C LEU A 62 3.87 -7.97 1.98
N ASP A 63 4.35 -9.20 2.09
CA ASP A 63 3.57 -10.40 1.83
C ASP A 63 2.52 -10.63 2.92
N ARG A 64 1.79 -11.75 2.82
CA ARG A 64 0.74 -12.11 3.78
C ARG A 64 1.28 -12.46 5.16
N GLU A 65 2.55 -12.86 5.26
CA GLU A 65 3.22 -13.20 6.52
C GLU A 65 3.89 -11.97 7.15
N GLY A 66 3.94 -10.84 6.43
CA GLY A 66 4.56 -9.60 6.89
C GLY A 66 6.05 -9.51 6.56
N SER A 67 6.54 -10.36 5.65
CA SER A 67 7.90 -10.29 5.12
C SER A 67 7.96 -9.44 3.87
N GLU A 68 9.14 -8.91 3.55
CA GLU A 68 9.33 -8.14 2.32
C GLU A 68 9.24 -9.04 1.09
N ILE A 69 8.49 -8.61 0.07
CA ILE A 69 8.30 -9.37 -1.19
C ILE A 69 9.58 -9.35 -2.07
N GLY A 70 10.63 -8.65 -1.63
CA GLY A 70 11.89 -8.43 -2.35
C GLY A 70 12.02 -7.00 -2.88
N SER A 71 13.25 -6.59 -3.21
CA SER A 71 13.63 -5.20 -3.51
C SER A 71 13.43 -4.82 -4.99
N GLY A 72 12.23 -5.04 -5.52
CA GLY A 72 11.87 -4.69 -6.90
C GLY A 72 10.98 -3.44 -6.99
N PRO A 73 11.04 -2.64 -8.07
CA PRO A 73 10.24 -1.42 -8.22
C PRO A 73 8.72 -1.64 -8.26
N GLY A 74 8.26 -2.89 -8.40
CA GLY A 74 6.85 -3.25 -8.47
C GLY A 74 6.10 -3.26 -7.13
N TYR A 75 6.80 -3.14 -5.99
CA TYR A 75 6.19 -3.26 -4.66
C TYR A 75 6.33 -2.00 -3.80
N THR A 76 6.91 -0.91 -4.33
CA THR A 76 7.08 0.35 -3.59
C THR A 76 6.05 1.37 -4.04
N LEU A 77 5.26 1.88 -3.10
CA LEU A 77 4.44 3.07 -3.29
C LEU A 77 5.27 4.30 -2.96
N VAL A 78 5.31 5.24 -3.89
CA VAL A 78 5.94 6.55 -3.71
C VAL A 78 4.85 7.56 -3.37
N ARG A 79 5.06 8.33 -2.31
CA ARG A 79 4.20 9.46 -1.97
C ARG A 79 4.19 10.42 -3.13
N THR A 80 3.01 10.65 -3.67
CA THR A 80 2.77 11.81 -4.53
C THR A 80 2.40 12.95 -3.60
N ASP A 81 3.09 14.09 -3.73
CA ASP A 81 2.65 15.30 -3.08
C ASP A 81 1.29 15.65 -3.66
N SER A 82 0.23 15.25 -2.95
CA SER A 82 -1.13 15.67 -3.26
C SER A 82 -1.26 17.14 -2.81
N GLY A 83 -0.52 18.03 -3.45
CA GLY A 83 -1.02 19.38 -3.62
C GLY A 83 -2.33 19.23 -4.37
N SER A 84 -3.44 19.61 -3.74
CA SER A 84 -4.74 19.70 -4.40
C SER A 84 -4.58 20.24 -5.82
N PRO A 85 -5.26 19.73 -6.86
CA PRO A 85 -5.51 20.57 -8.02
C PRO A 85 -6.34 21.76 -7.52
N GLN A 86 -5.67 22.85 -7.15
CA GLN A 86 -6.33 24.14 -7.02
C GLN A 86 -6.79 24.50 -8.43
N GLY A 87 -8.09 24.57 -8.61
CA GLY A 87 -8.68 25.17 -9.79
C GLY A 87 -8.13 26.58 -10.01
N GLY A 88 -8.04 26.96 -11.28
CA GLY A 88 -7.67 28.30 -11.74
C GLY A 88 -7.04 28.18 -13.14
N SER A 89 -7.59 28.76 -14.21
CA SER A 89 -8.71 29.69 -14.36
C SER A 89 -9.42 29.44 -15.69
#